data_AF-A0A423XQ12-F1
#
_entry.id   AF-A0A423XQ12-F1
#
_cell.length_a   1.000
_cell.length_b   1.000
_cell.length_c   1.000
_cell.angle_alpha   90.00
_cell.angle_beta   90.00
_cell.angle_gamma   90.00
#
_symmetry.space_group_name_H-M   'P 1'
#
loop_
_entity.id
_entity.type
_entity.pdbx_description
1 polymer ?
#
loop_
_entity_poly.entity_id
_entity_poly.type
_entity_poly.pdbx_seq_one_letter_code
_entity_poly.pdbx_strand_id
1 'polypeptide(L)'
;DKAEFDRRMLKLLGTLNKLDLFRNQVPNKAYNTITAQKVNYLNKPGEIGFSALDIGRMLIWLQNVKERYPEYSYSVDNIVLG
;
A
#
# COMPACT_ATOMS: atom_id res chain seq x y z
N ASP A 1 -17.20 -12.74 5.48
CA ASP A 1 -18.26 -12.56 4.46
C ASP A 1 -17.87 -11.45 3.46
N LYS A 2 -18.71 -11.10 2.47
CA LYS A 2 -18.40 -10.04 1.49
C LYS A 2 -18.22 -8.66 2.17
N ALA A 3 -19.08 -8.29 3.11
CA ALA A 3 -19.02 -6.99 3.76
C ALA A 3 -17.75 -6.84 4.63
N GLU A 4 -17.31 -7.90 5.30
CA GLU A 4 -16.03 -7.92 6.01
C GLU A 4 -14.85 -7.77 5.07
N PHE A 5 -14.87 -8.50 3.95
CA PHE A 5 -13.85 -8.39 2.91
C PHE A 5 -13.75 -6.95 2.38
N ASP A 6 -14.89 -6.37 1.99
CA ASP A 6 -14.95 -5.01 1.45
C ASP A 6 -14.42 -3.99 2.47
N ARG A 7 -14.82 -4.11 3.73
CA ARG A 7 -14.34 -3.24 4.82
C ARG A 7 -12.82 -3.30 4.97
N ARG A 8 -12.23 -4.49 4.93
CA ARG A 8 -10.78 -4.69 5.05
C ARG A 8 -10.05 -4.19 3.81
N MET A 9 -10.59 -4.47 2.62
CA MET A 9 -10.00 -4.05 1.35
C MET A 9 -9.98 -2.53 1.22
N LEU A 10 -11.10 -1.86 1.48
CA LEU A 10 -11.18 -0.40 1.45
C LEU A 10 -10.24 0.24 2.47
N LYS A 11 -10.11 -0.34 3.68
CA LYS A 11 -9.15 0.14 4.68
C LYS A 11 -7.71 0.00 4.19
N LEU A 12 -7.36 -1.12 3.56
CA LEU A 12 -6.02 -1.35 3.01
C LEU A 12 -5.69 -0.37 1.88
N LEU A 13 -6.54 -0.32 0.85
CA LEU A 13 -6.33 0.56 -0.32
C LEU A 13 -6.30 2.03 0.09
N GLY A 14 -7.20 2.45 0.98
CA GLY A 14 -7.20 3.80 1.52
C GLY A 14 -5.98 4.14 2.37
N THR A 15 -5.35 3.15 3.01
CA THR A 15 -4.07 3.34 3.72
C THR A 15 -2.91 3.47 2.74
N LEU A 16 -2.83 2.59 1.74
CA LEU A 16 -1.78 2.62 0.71
C LEU A 16 -1.78 3.94 -0.05
N ASN A 17 -2.96 4.46 -0.40
CA ASN A 17 -3.13 5.73 -1.12
C ASN A 17 -2.73 6.98 -0.31
N LYS A 18 -2.40 6.83 0.98
CA LYS A 18 -2.05 7.95 1.88
C LYS A 18 -0.66 7.80 2.48
N LEU A 19 0.12 6.80 2.05
CA LEU A 19 1.46 6.59 2.57
C LEU A 19 2.36 7.77 2.21
N ASP A 20 3.06 8.29 3.21
CA ASP A 20 4.21 9.17 2.96
C ASP A 20 5.34 8.34 2.34
N LEU A 21 5.79 8.75 1.16
CA LEU A 21 6.73 7.97 0.36
C LEU A 21 8.18 8.24 0.76
N PHE A 22 9.06 7.27 0.52
CA PHE A 22 10.51 7.47 0.55
C PHE A 22 10.87 8.53 -0.49
N ARG A 23 11.40 9.67 -0.03
CA ARG A 23 11.78 10.81 -0.89
C ARG A 23 10.71 11.26 -1.89
N ASN A 24 9.43 11.16 -1.55
CA ASN A 24 8.31 11.50 -2.43
C ASN A 24 8.30 10.73 -3.77
N GLN A 25 8.88 9.53 -3.82
CA GLN A 25 8.99 8.75 -5.06
C GLN A 25 8.31 7.38 -4.95
N VAL A 26 8.69 6.59 -3.95
CA VAL A 26 8.27 5.19 -3.84
C VAL A 26 8.06 4.79 -2.37
N PRO A 27 7.36 3.68 -2.07
CA PRO A 27 7.18 3.25 -0.68
C PRO A 27 8.51 3.03 0.05
N ASN A 28 8.55 3.44 1.32
CA ASN A 28 9.61 3.04 2.26
C ASN A 28 9.54 1.53 2.53
N LYS A 29 10.67 0.90 2.88
CA LYS A 29 10.68 -0.55 3.15
C LYS A 29 9.80 -0.99 4.32
N ALA A 30 9.48 -0.11 5.26
CA ALA A 30 8.63 -0.46 6.41
C ALA A 30 7.75 0.71 6.86
N TYR A 31 6.53 0.37 7.26
CA TYR A 31 5.54 1.30 7.81
C TYR A 31 4.95 0.73 9.09
N ASN A 32 4.62 1.61 10.04
CA ASN A 32 3.88 1.22 11.22
C ASN A 32 2.45 0.82 10.84
N THR A 33 1.97 -0.34 11.30
CA THR A 33 0.66 -0.88 10.90
C THR A 33 -0.54 -0.19 11.53
N ILE A 34 -0.32 0.64 12.55
CA ILE A 34 -1.36 1.42 13.24
C ILE A 34 -1.44 2.83 12.65
N THR A 35 -0.29 3.49 12.46
CA THR A 35 -0.22 4.91 12.08
C THR A 35 0.10 5.14 10.61
N ALA A 36 0.51 4.12 9.87
CA ALA A 36 0.98 4.21 8.48
C ALA A 36 2.18 5.16 8.27
N GLN A 37 2.92 5.48 9.33
CA GLN A 37 4.12 6.31 9.26
C GLN A 37 5.35 5.47 8.88
N LYS A 38 6.30 6.09 8.17
CA LYS A 38 7.60 5.47 7.83
C LYS A 38 8.37 5.10 9.10
N VAL A 39 8.83 3.85 9.16
CA VAL A 39 9.63 3.33 10.26
C VAL A 39 10.81 2.52 9.75
N ASN A 40 11.77 2.24 10.64
CA ASN A 40 12.77 1.21 10.43
C ASN A 40 12.26 -0.17 10.91
N TYR A 41 13.09 -1.21 10.78
CA TYR A 41 12.73 -2.57 11.21
C TYR A 41 12.54 -2.74 12.73
N LEU A 42 12.99 -1.78 13.54
CA LEU A 42 12.75 -1.74 14.98
C LEU A 42 11.45 -0.99 15.33
N ASN A 43 10.62 -0.66 14.31
CA ASN A 43 9.39 0.11 14.43
C ASN A 43 9.61 1.50 15.07
N LYS A 44 10.79 2.09 14.87
CA LYS A 44 11.10 3.47 15.23
C LYS A 44 10.95 4.37 14.01
N PRO A 45 10.54 5.65 14.17
CA PRO A 45 10.47 6.59 13.05
C PRO A 45 11.76 6.58 12.24
N GLY A 46 11.65 6.46 10.93
CA GLY A 46 12.84 6.39 10.08
C GLY A 46 12.53 6.09 8.63
N GLU A 47 13.45 6.52 7.78
CA GLU A 47 13.44 6.32 6.34
C GLU A 47 14.63 5.41 5.98
N ILE A 48 14.36 4.20 5.46
CA ILE A 48 15.35 3.12 5.29
C ILE A 48 15.48 2.66 3.83
N GLY A 49 15.08 3.51 2.88
CA GLY A 49 15.11 3.21 1.45
C GLY A 49 13.87 2.51 0.95
N PHE A 50 13.99 1.94 -0.25
CA PHE A 50 12.94 1.17 -0.92
C PHE A 50 13.48 -0.19 -1.39
N SER A 51 12.57 -1.07 -1.79
CA SER A 51 12.88 -2.38 -2.35
C SER A 51 12.08 -2.56 -3.64
N ALA A 52 12.77 -2.52 -4.79
CA ALA A 52 12.13 -2.68 -6.09
C ALA A 52 11.40 -4.02 -6.19
N LEU A 53 11.95 -5.06 -5.57
CA LEU A 53 11.35 -6.39 -5.53
C LEU A 53 10.03 -6.42 -4.74
N ASP A 54 9.98 -5.75 -3.59
CA ASP A 54 8.76 -5.73 -2.77
C ASP A 54 7.69 -4.83 -3.39
N ILE A 55 8.09 -3.73 -4.02
CA ILE A 55 7.18 -2.90 -4.83
C ILE A 55 6.61 -3.72 -6.00
N GLY A 56 7.45 -4.46 -6.73
CA GLY A 56 6.98 -5.33 -7.81
C GLY A 56 5.97 -6.36 -7.34
N ARG A 57 6.21 -7.02 -6.19
CA ARG A 57 5.24 -7.95 -5.58
C ARG A 57 3.93 -7.26 -5.21
N MET A 58 4.00 -6.06 -4.61
CA MET A 58 2.81 -5.29 -4.27
C MET A 58 1.98 -4.96 -5.51
N LEU A 59 2.63 -4.48 -6.59
CA LEU A 59 1.95 -4.13 -7.84
C LEU A 59 1.28 -5.34 -8.50
N ILE A 60 1.90 -6.52 -8.48
CA ILE A 60 1.29 -7.76 -8.99
C ILE A 60 0.01 -8.10 -8.22
N TRP A 61 0.02 -7.97 -6.90
CA TRP A 61 -1.18 -8.24 -6.09
C TRP A 61 -2.27 -7.19 -6.29
N LEU A 62 -1.90 -5.92 -6.43
CA LEU A 62 -2.84 -4.85 -6.77
C LEU A 62 -3.49 -5.10 -8.14
N GLN A 63 -2.72 -5.54 -9.14
CA GLN A 63 -3.27 -5.95 -10.44
C GLN A 63 -4.27 -7.12 -10.31
N ASN A 64 -3.93 -8.14 -9.52
CA ASN A 64 -4.86 -9.25 -9.23
C ASN A 64 -6.16 -8.77 -8.56
N VAL A 65 -6.08 -7.77 -7.67
CA VAL A 65 -7.28 -7.16 -7.06
C VAL A 65 -8.16 -6.53 -8.13
N LYS A 66 -7.59 -5.76 -9.06
CA LYS A 66 -8.38 -5.17 -10.17
C LYS A 66 -9.07 -6.22 -11.02
N GLU A 67 -8.34 -7.27 -11.40
CA GLU A 67 -8.86 -8.33 -12.27
C GLU A 67 -9.98 -9.13 -11.64
N ARG A 68 -9.90 -9.39 -10.33
CA ARG A 68 -10.86 -10.22 -9.59
C ARG A 68 -12.01 -9.43 -8.98
N TYR A 69 -11.78 -8.16 -8.68
CA TYR A 69 -12.71 -7.28 -7.98
C TYR A 69 -12.74 -5.91 -8.68
N PRO A 70 -13.40 -5.80 -9.84
CA PRO A 70 -13.41 -4.59 -10.65
C PRO A 70 -13.89 -3.34 -9.89
N GLU A 71 -14.72 -3.50 -8.86
CA GLU A 71 -15.19 -2.42 -7.98
C GLU A 71 -14.05 -1.65 -7.27
N TYR A 72 -12.86 -2.24 -7.14
CA TYR A 72 -11.70 -1.58 -6.52
C TYR A 72 -10.73 -0.96 -7.54
N SER A 73 -10.99 -1.08 -8.83
CA SER A 73 -10.05 -0.69 -9.88
C SER A 73 -9.61 0.76 -9.77
N TYR A 74 -10.56 1.67 -9.52
CA TYR A 74 -10.28 3.10 -9.35
C TYR A 74 -9.33 3.37 -8.17
N SER A 75 -9.57 2.72 -7.03
CA SER A 75 -8.72 2.87 -5.84
C SER A 75 -7.31 2.32 -6.07
N VAL A 76 -7.19 1.22 -6.82
CA VAL A 76 -5.88 0.66 -7.17
C VAL A 76 -5.13 1.58 -8.14
N ASP A 77 -5.81 2.12 -9.16
CA ASP A 77 -5.18 3.00 -10.14
C ASP A 77 -4.66 4.28 -9.51
N ASN A 78 -5.39 4.87 -8.56
CA ASN A 78 -4.92 6.04 -7.82
C ASN A 78 -3.66 5.77 -6.98
N ILE A 79 -3.46 4.54 -6.47
CA ILE A 79 -2.24 4.18 -5.74
C ILE A 79 -1.03 4.15 -6.68
N VAL A 80 -1.23 3.77 -7.94
CA VAL A 80 -0.14 3.54 -8.90
C VAL A 80 0.18 4.79 -9.72
N LEU A 81 -0.83 5.59 -10.04
CA LEU A 81 -0.74 6.73 -10.96
C LEU A 81 -0.85 8.11 -10.29
N GLY A 82 -1.26 8.14 -9.02
CA GLY A 82 -1.49 9.36 -8.25
C GLY A 82 -0.26 9.94 -7.58
#